data_AF-Q4TDD4-F1
#
_entry.id   AF-Q4TDD4-F1
#
_cell.length_a   1.000
_cell.length_b   1.000
_cell.length_c   1.000
_cell.angle_alpha   90.00
_cell.angle_beta   90.00
_cell.angle_gamma   90.00
#
_symmetry.space_group_name_H-M   'P 1'
#
loop_
_entity.id
_entity.type
_entity.pdbx_description
1 polymer ?
#
loop_
_entity_poly.entity_id
_entity_poly.type
_entity_poly.pdbx_seq_one_letter_code
_entity_poly.pdbx_strand_id
1 'polypeptide(L)'
;ASLSDVVTKYSNFVSFPIFLNGRRLNTLQATFPHQALWMMEPKEISDWQHEEFYRYVAQAYDRPRYTLHYRADAPLNIRSIFYVPEAALRNGLLLGQKPNMLDVSREMGSSVALYSRKVLIQTKATDILPKWLRFLRGVVDSEDIPLNLSRELLQESVLIRKLREVLQQRVIRFLLEQSRKDPEKYSKFFEDYGLFIREGIVTTQEQDVKEDIAKLLRFESSALPAGQQTSLTEYASRMKAGTRNIYYLCAPNRHLAQHSPYYEAMKQKDMEVSARERPRPRPRPRLHPLLHPLQGLTPVCCRCCSATSSLTSSPCCTAGVRQEEDDLGGDGHRGGPLQGGEV
;
A
#
# COMPACT_ATOMS: atom_id res chain seq x y z
N ALA A 1 30.49 17.93 -7.83
CA ALA A 1 29.93 18.25 -6.51
C ALA A 1 30.97 19.08 -5.77
N SER A 2 30.57 20.17 -5.12
CA SER A 2 31.50 20.94 -4.28
C SER A 2 31.87 20.14 -3.02
N LEU A 3 33.03 20.41 -2.41
CA LEU A 3 33.42 19.75 -1.16
C LEU A 3 32.39 19.99 -0.04
N SER A 4 31.76 21.18 -0.03
CA SER A 4 30.65 21.50 0.86
C SER A 4 29.42 20.61 0.64
N ASP A 5 29.08 20.27 -0.61
CA ASP A 5 27.94 19.38 -0.89
C ASP A 5 28.21 17.96 -0.38
N VAL A 6 29.45 17.49 -0.51
CA VAL A 6 29.86 16.16 -0.05
C VAL A 6 29.77 16.09 1.47
N VAL A 7 30.32 17.06 2.19
CA VAL A 7 30.26 17.12 3.66
C VAL A 7 28.81 17.22 4.14
N THR A 8 28.01 18.09 3.54
CA THR A 8 26.58 18.26 3.87
C THR A 8 25.77 17.00 3.60
N LYS A 9 26.14 16.20 2.60
CA LYS A 9 25.43 14.98 2.27
C LYS A 9 25.77 13.81 3.20
N TYR A 10 27.06 13.55 3.45
CA TYR A 10 27.48 12.34 4.15
C TYR A 10 27.74 12.54 5.65
N SER A 11 28.08 13.76 6.06
CA SER A 11 28.60 14.04 7.41
C SER A 11 27.76 15.05 8.19
N ASN A 12 26.54 15.35 7.74
CA ASN A 12 25.69 16.37 8.37
C ASN A 12 25.31 16.05 9.83
N PHE A 13 25.24 14.75 10.17
CA PHE A 13 24.81 14.27 11.48
C PHE A 13 25.98 13.70 12.33
N VAL A 14 27.22 13.88 11.86
CA VAL A 14 28.41 13.52 12.63
C VAL A 14 28.52 14.43 13.86
N SER A 15 28.93 13.85 14.98
CA SER A 15 28.86 14.51 16.30
C SER A 15 29.90 15.63 16.49
N PHE A 16 30.96 15.64 15.67
CA PHE A 16 32.03 16.62 15.72
C PHE A 16 31.78 17.78 14.72
N PRO A 17 32.12 19.04 15.08
CA PRO A 17 31.94 20.17 14.17
C PRO A 17 32.89 20.08 12.97
N ILE A 18 32.36 20.27 11.76
CA ILE A 18 33.15 20.22 10.52
C ILE A 18 33.23 21.64 9.93
N PHE A 19 34.46 22.14 9.77
CA PHE A 19 34.75 23.46 9.23
C PHE A 19 35.35 23.35 7.83
N LEU A 20 34.86 24.17 6.90
CA LEU A 20 35.47 24.40 5.60
C LEU A 20 35.70 25.90 5.43
N ASN A 21 36.96 26.31 5.24
CA ASN A 21 37.37 27.72 5.09
C ASN A 21 36.84 28.61 6.24
N GLY A 22 36.93 28.14 7.47
CA GLY A 22 36.45 28.87 8.67
C GLY A 22 34.92 28.90 8.85
N ARG A 23 34.14 28.36 7.90
CA ARG A 23 32.68 28.24 8.01
C ARG A 23 32.30 26.83 8.45
N ARG A 24 31.44 26.70 9.46
CA ARG A 24 30.88 25.41 9.89
C ARG A 24 29.88 24.91 8.84
N LEU A 25 30.02 23.66 8.40
CA LEU A 25 29.19 23.07 7.34
C LEU A 25 28.03 22.20 7.85
N ASN A 26 28.19 21.52 9.00
CA ASN A 26 27.12 20.68 9.58
C ASN A 26 26.06 21.52 10.31
N THR A 27 25.49 22.50 9.60
CA THR A 27 24.64 23.57 10.15
C THR A 27 23.26 23.12 10.57
N LEU A 28 22.81 21.91 10.21
CA LEU A 28 21.57 21.36 10.79
C LEU A 28 21.68 21.21 12.31
N GLN A 29 22.89 21.13 12.85
CA GLN A 29 23.13 21.16 14.28
C GLN A 29 22.81 22.54 14.91
N ALA A 30 22.61 23.61 14.14
CA ALA A 30 22.18 24.92 14.63
C ALA A 30 20.65 25.03 14.78
N THR A 31 19.87 24.38 13.90
CA THR A 31 18.40 24.28 14.00
C THR A 31 17.98 23.13 14.92
N PHE A 32 18.76 22.04 14.92
CA PHE A 32 18.60 20.86 15.77
C PHE A 32 19.85 20.75 16.67
N PRO A 33 19.90 21.49 17.81
CA PRO A 33 21.08 21.54 18.69
C PRO A 33 21.52 20.18 19.25
N HIS A 34 20.69 19.13 19.11
CA HIS A 34 20.96 17.80 19.61
C HIS A 34 20.74 16.74 18.53
N GLN A 35 21.84 16.31 17.90
CA GLN A 35 22.00 14.95 17.36
C GLN A 35 21.02 14.55 16.24
N ALA A 36 21.33 13.45 15.57
CA ALA A 36 20.41 12.80 14.65
C ALA A 36 19.04 12.56 15.34
N LEU A 37 17.95 13.12 14.81
CA LEU A 37 16.62 13.11 15.46
C LEU A 37 16.16 11.69 15.84
N TRP A 38 16.48 10.70 15.00
CA TRP A 38 16.16 9.29 15.22
C TRP A 38 16.87 8.67 16.43
N MET A 39 17.93 9.31 16.95
CA MET A 39 18.67 8.89 18.13
C MET A 39 18.07 9.39 19.45
N MET A 40 17.24 10.44 19.41
CA MET A 40 16.60 11.03 20.58
C MET A 40 15.45 10.17 21.10
N GLU A 41 15.02 10.41 22.33
CA GLU A 41 13.80 9.77 22.86
C GLU A 41 12.55 10.36 22.20
N PRO A 42 11.58 9.55 21.74
CA PRO A 42 10.38 10.04 21.06
C PRO A 42 9.60 11.09 21.87
N LYS A 43 9.66 11.01 23.20
CA LYS A 43 8.96 11.93 24.11
C LYS A 43 9.60 13.33 24.20
N GLU A 44 10.87 13.44 23.83
CA GLU A 44 11.63 14.69 23.87
C GLU A 44 11.54 15.47 22.56
N ILE A 45 10.93 14.87 21.52
CA ILE A 45 10.81 15.45 20.20
C ILE A 45 9.43 16.08 20.06
N SER A 46 9.41 17.37 19.78
CA SER A 46 8.19 18.10 19.46
C SER A 46 7.69 17.80 18.05
N ASP A 47 6.38 17.98 17.83
CA ASP A 47 5.77 17.83 16.50
C ASP A 47 6.42 18.74 15.46
N TRP A 48 6.78 19.97 15.84
CA TRP A 48 7.48 20.92 14.95
C TRP A 48 8.87 20.40 14.52
N GLN A 49 9.63 19.80 15.43
CA GLN A 49 10.91 19.17 15.07
C GLN A 49 10.70 18.00 14.09
N HIS A 50 9.63 17.22 14.28
CA HIS A 50 9.26 16.18 13.32
C HIS A 50 8.86 16.75 11.95
N GLU A 51 8.12 17.86 11.89
CA GLU A 51 7.76 18.54 10.64
C GLU A 51 9.01 19.05 9.90
N GLU A 52 9.90 19.75 10.58
CA GLU A 52 11.13 20.28 9.98
C GLU A 52 12.06 19.17 9.49
N PHE A 53 12.21 18.11 10.29
CA PHE A 53 13.00 16.96 9.88
C PHE A 53 12.35 16.22 8.70
N TYR A 54 11.03 16.08 8.68
CA TYR A 54 10.30 15.54 7.54
C TYR A 54 10.56 16.37 6.27
N ARG A 55 10.43 17.69 6.33
CA ARG A 55 10.69 18.59 5.18
C ARG A 55 12.12 18.42 4.66
N TYR A 56 13.08 18.30 5.57
CA TYR A 56 14.47 18.04 5.23
C TYR A 56 14.67 16.69 4.53
N VAL A 57 14.18 15.58 5.07
CA VAL A 57 14.42 14.24 4.49
C VAL A 57 13.58 13.97 3.24
N ALA A 58 12.35 14.47 3.20
CA ALA A 58 11.42 14.28 2.09
C ALA A 58 11.65 15.28 0.96
N GLN A 59 12.40 16.37 1.20
CA GLN A 59 12.53 17.52 0.30
C GLN A 59 11.15 18.05 -0.12
N ALA A 60 10.25 18.15 0.85
CA ALA A 60 8.86 18.51 0.66
C ALA A 60 8.49 19.71 1.54
N TYR A 61 7.45 20.45 1.14
CA TYR A 61 6.95 21.62 1.86
C TYR A 61 5.70 21.31 2.71
N ASP A 62 5.12 20.11 2.56
CA ASP A 62 3.94 19.67 3.31
C ASP A 62 4.31 19.19 4.72
N ARG A 63 3.32 18.62 5.41
CA ARG A 63 3.46 18.03 6.74
C ARG A 63 3.30 16.50 6.66
N PRO A 64 3.88 15.75 7.61
CA PRO A 64 3.63 14.32 7.68
C PRO A 64 2.24 14.07 8.29
N ARG A 65 1.44 13.21 7.64
CA ARG A 65 0.17 12.71 8.18
C ARG A 65 0.41 11.81 9.39
N TYR A 66 1.40 10.93 9.27
CA TYR A 66 1.80 10.01 10.32
C TYR A 66 3.31 10.05 10.52
N THR A 67 3.70 9.93 11.78
CA THR A 67 5.08 9.81 12.23
C THR A 67 5.22 8.51 13.01
N LEU A 68 6.14 7.66 12.57
CA LEU A 68 6.51 6.41 13.23
C LEU A 68 7.97 6.51 13.65
N HIS A 69 8.22 6.82 14.92
CA HIS A 69 9.53 6.68 15.53
C HIS A 69 9.63 5.28 16.14
N TYR A 70 10.60 4.51 15.69
CA TYR A 70 10.82 3.13 16.13
C TYR A 70 12.27 2.92 16.55
N ARG A 71 12.42 2.27 17.71
CA ARG A 71 13.70 1.91 18.31
C ARG A 71 13.61 0.47 18.81
N ALA A 72 14.63 -0.33 18.51
CA ALA A 72 14.77 -1.70 18.99
C ALA A 72 16.25 -2.06 19.10
N ASP A 73 16.60 -2.84 20.12
CA ASP A 73 17.97 -3.35 20.31
C ASP A 73 18.09 -4.84 19.90
N ALA A 74 16.95 -5.53 19.75
CA ALA A 74 16.87 -6.94 19.33
C ALA A 74 15.68 -7.16 18.37
N PRO A 75 15.78 -8.06 17.37
CA PRO A 75 16.95 -8.90 17.04
C PRO A 75 18.09 -8.14 16.33
N LEU A 76 17.86 -6.88 15.96
CA LEU A 76 18.82 -5.96 15.39
C LEU A 76 18.72 -4.62 16.13
N ASN A 77 19.84 -3.90 16.23
CA ASN A 77 19.84 -2.51 16.64
C ASN A 77 19.26 -1.65 15.52
N ILE A 78 18.06 -1.12 15.72
CA ILE A 78 17.32 -0.33 14.75
C ILE A 78 16.88 0.97 15.42
N ARG A 79 17.22 2.09 14.79
CA ARG A 79 16.68 3.41 15.11
C ARG A 79 16.16 4.01 13.82
N SER A 80 14.86 4.25 13.75
CA SER A 80 14.21 4.73 12.53
C SER A 80 13.14 5.76 12.82
N ILE A 81 12.99 6.70 11.90
CA ILE A 81 11.83 7.56 11.82
C ILE A 81 11.26 7.42 10.42
N PHE A 82 10.00 7.01 10.32
CA PHE A 82 9.23 7.02 9.10
C PHE A 82 8.12 8.05 9.15
N TYR A 83 7.86 8.64 8.00
CA TYR A 83 6.82 9.59 7.77
C TYR A 83 5.95 9.13 6.61
N VAL A 84 4.64 9.30 6.78
CA VAL A 84 3.67 9.22 5.70
C VAL A 84 3.34 10.64 5.28
N PRO A 85 3.66 11.08 4.05
CA PRO A 85 3.30 12.40 3.56
C PRO A 85 1.79 12.68 3.68
N GLU A 86 1.39 13.91 3.95
CA GLU A 86 -0.02 14.28 3.89
C GLU A 86 -0.50 14.39 2.44
N ALA A 87 0.36 14.84 1.53
CA ALA A 87 0.00 15.25 0.18
C ALA A 87 0.56 14.37 -0.96
N ALA A 88 0.85 13.08 -0.75
CA ALA A 88 1.46 12.26 -1.81
C ALA A 88 0.70 12.26 -3.14
N LEU A 89 -0.63 12.44 -3.13
CA LEU A 89 -1.47 12.50 -4.33
C LEU A 89 -2.00 13.91 -4.69
N ARG A 90 -2.04 14.84 -3.73
CA ARG A 90 -2.55 16.21 -3.97
C ARG A 90 -1.58 17.07 -4.75
N ASN A 91 -0.27 16.82 -4.65
CA ASN A 91 0.74 17.61 -5.37
C ASN A 91 0.71 17.36 -6.89
N GLY A 92 0.31 16.15 -7.32
CA GLY A 92 -0.03 15.92 -8.72
C GLY A 92 -1.30 16.68 -9.12
N LEU A 93 -2.35 16.58 -8.30
CA LEU A 93 -3.62 17.25 -8.54
C LEU A 93 -3.49 18.79 -8.65
N LEU A 94 -2.57 19.41 -7.91
CA LEU A 94 -2.29 20.86 -7.93
C LEU A 94 -1.57 21.34 -9.20
N LEU A 95 -0.88 20.45 -9.94
CA LEU A 95 -0.20 20.77 -11.20
C LEU A 95 -1.08 20.51 -12.44
N GLY A 96 -2.40 20.33 -12.27
CA GLY A 96 -3.32 20.01 -13.38
C GLY A 96 -3.11 18.62 -13.99
N GLN A 97 -2.16 17.84 -13.47
CA GLN A 97 -1.94 16.45 -13.85
C GLN A 97 -2.36 15.57 -12.67
N LYS A 98 -3.57 15.00 -12.67
CA LYS A 98 -3.79 13.77 -11.89
C LYS A 98 -2.76 12.77 -12.41
N PRO A 99 -1.62 12.54 -11.74
CA PRO A 99 -0.69 11.58 -12.25
C PRO A 99 -1.41 10.26 -12.14
N ASN A 100 -1.37 9.46 -13.20
CA ASN A 100 -2.05 8.17 -13.15
C ASN A 100 -1.47 7.41 -11.95
N MET A 101 -2.32 6.76 -11.15
CA MET A 101 -1.89 6.10 -9.91
C MET A 101 -0.76 5.07 -10.17
N LEU A 102 -0.68 4.58 -11.41
CA LEU A 102 0.37 3.71 -11.96
C LEU A 102 1.70 4.43 -12.27
N ASP A 103 1.66 5.70 -12.65
CA ASP A 103 2.85 6.51 -12.96
C ASP A 103 3.54 6.95 -11.65
N VAL A 104 2.75 7.36 -10.64
CA VAL A 104 3.24 7.61 -9.27
C VAL A 104 3.86 6.34 -8.66
N SER A 105 3.23 5.19 -8.91
CA SER A 105 3.72 3.88 -8.46
C SER A 105 5.08 3.52 -9.08
N ARG A 106 5.35 3.91 -10.34
CA ARG A 106 6.60 3.62 -11.06
C ARG A 106 7.72 4.61 -10.78
N GLU A 107 7.41 5.89 -10.55
CA GLU A 107 8.41 6.95 -10.38
C GLU A 107 8.84 7.18 -8.93
N MET A 108 8.05 6.76 -7.94
CA MET A 108 8.42 6.85 -6.52
C MET A 108 9.43 5.76 -6.15
N GLY A 109 10.72 5.98 -6.44
CA GLY A 109 11.79 5.22 -5.81
C GLY A 109 11.75 5.33 -4.28
N SER A 110 12.40 4.41 -3.56
CA SER A 110 12.54 4.53 -2.10
C SER A 110 13.17 5.87 -1.74
N SER A 111 12.56 6.57 -0.79
CA SER A 111 13.04 7.84 -0.24
C SER A 111 13.42 7.70 1.23
N VAL A 112 13.78 6.49 1.64
CA VAL A 112 14.34 6.22 2.97
C VAL A 112 15.85 6.15 2.86
N ALA A 113 16.53 6.93 3.69
CA ALA A 113 17.99 6.92 3.78
C ALA A 113 18.46 5.90 4.83
N LEU A 114 19.49 5.14 4.49
CA LEU A 114 20.13 4.17 5.36
C LEU A 114 21.42 4.76 5.95
N TYR A 115 21.52 4.72 7.26
CA TYR A 115 22.66 5.13 8.05
C TYR A 115 23.21 3.92 8.82
N SER A 116 24.49 4.01 9.18
CA SER A 116 25.10 3.17 10.20
C SER A 116 25.95 4.07 11.07
N ARG A 117 25.68 4.06 12.38
CA ARG A 117 26.38 4.90 13.38
C ARG A 117 26.36 6.38 12.97
N LYS A 118 25.20 6.89 12.52
CA LYS A 118 25.01 8.27 12.01
C LYS A 118 25.76 8.61 10.71
N VAL A 119 26.44 7.65 10.08
CA VAL A 119 27.12 7.82 8.79
C VAL A 119 26.19 7.35 7.68
N LEU A 120 25.97 8.21 6.68
CA LEU A 120 25.10 7.89 5.55
C LEU A 120 25.72 6.80 4.66
N ILE A 121 25.03 5.67 4.54
CA ILE A 121 25.40 4.56 3.65
C ILE A 121 24.73 4.73 2.28
N GLN A 122 23.42 4.99 2.28
CA GLN A 122 22.63 5.09 1.06
C GLN A 122 21.48 6.09 1.20
N THR A 123 21.39 7.05 0.28
CA THR A 123 20.33 8.08 0.30
C THR A 123 18.94 7.54 -0.03
N LYS A 124 18.87 6.51 -0.87
CA LYS A 124 17.62 5.91 -1.36
C LYS A 124 17.75 4.39 -1.27
N ALA A 125 17.55 3.85 -0.07
CA ALA A 125 17.70 2.43 0.20
C ALA A 125 16.43 1.70 -0.22
N THR A 126 16.46 1.08 -1.40
CA THR A 126 15.33 0.32 -1.95
C THR A 126 15.16 -1.05 -1.31
N ASP A 127 16.22 -1.57 -0.69
CA ASP A 127 16.27 -2.95 -0.22
C ASP A 127 15.89 -3.11 1.26
N ILE A 128 15.73 -2.02 2.00
CA ILE A 128 15.37 -2.05 3.43
C ILE A 128 13.86 -2.05 3.69
N LEU A 129 13.04 -1.80 2.66
CA LEU A 129 11.59 -1.86 2.74
C LEU A 129 11.03 -2.59 1.52
N PRO A 130 9.92 -3.32 1.66
CA PRO A 130 9.18 -3.85 0.52
C PRO A 130 8.76 -2.73 -0.45
N LYS A 131 8.68 -3.04 -1.74
CA LYS A 131 8.32 -2.07 -2.79
C LYS A 131 6.98 -1.39 -2.51
N TRP A 132 6.02 -2.10 -1.91
CA TRP A 132 4.72 -1.54 -1.58
C TRP A 132 4.77 -0.47 -0.47
N LEU A 133 5.83 -0.40 0.33
CA LEU A 133 6.06 0.64 1.34
C LEU A 133 6.87 1.86 0.82
N ARG A 134 7.12 1.96 -0.49
CA ARG A 134 7.93 3.04 -1.11
C ARG A 134 7.36 4.46 -0.93
N PHE A 135 6.11 4.58 -0.47
CA PHE A 135 5.51 5.87 -0.14
C PHE A 135 6.08 6.49 1.14
N LEU A 136 6.73 5.69 2.01
CA LEU A 136 7.36 6.20 3.22
C LEU A 136 8.55 7.11 2.91
N ARG A 137 8.73 8.11 3.77
CA ARG A 137 9.88 9.01 3.80
C ARG A 137 10.56 8.86 5.15
N GLY A 138 11.88 8.94 5.22
CA GLY A 138 12.52 8.84 6.52
C GLY A 138 13.95 8.33 6.50
N VAL A 139 14.36 7.83 7.65
CA VAL A 139 15.71 7.37 7.92
C VAL A 139 15.67 6.08 8.73
N VAL A 140 16.63 5.20 8.46
CA VAL A 140 16.91 4.00 9.25
C VAL A 140 18.40 4.01 9.57
N ASP A 141 18.74 3.88 10.83
CA ASP A 141 20.10 3.72 11.33
C ASP A 141 20.19 2.38 12.06
N SER A 142 21.23 1.62 11.74
CA SER A 142 21.53 0.35 12.39
C SER A 142 23.02 0.18 12.56
N GLU A 143 23.45 -0.09 13.78
CA GLU A 143 24.86 -0.30 14.11
C GLU A 143 25.39 -1.67 13.64
N ASP A 144 24.48 -2.60 13.34
CA ASP A 144 24.80 -3.94 12.84
C ASP A 144 25.20 -3.94 11.36
N ILE A 145 24.91 -2.85 10.64
CA ILE A 145 25.24 -2.73 9.22
C ILE A 145 26.70 -2.25 9.09
N PRO A 146 27.58 -3.04 8.46
CA PRO A 146 28.98 -2.67 8.32
C PRO A 146 29.16 -1.47 7.36
N LEU A 147 30.05 -0.54 7.72
CA LEU A 147 30.32 0.67 6.93
C LEU A 147 30.97 0.39 5.57
N ASN A 148 31.75 -0.70 5.47
CA ASN A 148 32.56 -1.06 4.31
C ASN A 148 31.82 -1.92 3.26
N LEU A 149 30.49 -1.90 3.25
CA LEU A 149 29.69 -2.74 2.37
C LEU A 149 29.46 -2.06 1.01
N SER A 150 29.78 -2.76 -0.08
CA SER A 150 29.42 -2.29 -1.42
C SER A 150 27.88 -2.33 -1.61
N ARG A 151 27.38 -1.57 -2.59
CA ARG A 151 25.94 -1.57 -2.91
C ARG A 151 25.41 -2.95 -3.31
N GLU A 152 26.25 -3.76 -3.94
CA GLU A 152 25.93 -5.13 -4.37
C GLU A 152 25.84 -6.06 -3.15
N LEU A 153 26.83 -5.98 -2.25
CA LEU A 153 26.86 -6.79 -1.03
C LEU A 153 25.71 -6.45 -0.05
N LEU A 154 25.19 -5.21 -0.10
CA LEU A 154 23.99 -4.82 0.65
C LEU A 154 22.74 -5.60 0.20
N GLN A 155 22.58 -5.89 -1.09
CA GLN A 155 21.39 -6.56 -1.62
C GLN A 155 21.34 -8.04 -1.25
N GLU A 156 22.51 -8.68 -1.16
CA GLU A 156 22.65 -10.10 -0.81
C GLU A 156 22.70 -10.33 0.70
N SER A 157 22.81 -9.26 1.49
CA SER A 157 22.96 -9.35 2.94
C SER A 157 21.72 -9.90 3.63
N VAL A 158 21.91 -11.00 4.38
CA VAL A 158 20.90 -11.57 5.27
C VAL A 158 20.42 -10.53 6.31
N LEU A 159 21.29 -9.63 6.75
CA LEU A 159 20.93 -8.57 7.69
C LEU A 159 19.92 -7.59 7.09
N ILE A 160 20.07 -7.20 5.83
CA ILE A 160 19.14 -6.29 5.15
C ILE A 160 17.77 -6.95 4.94
N ARG A 161 17.73 -8.26 4.67
CA ARG A 161 16.47 -9.03 4.61
C ARG A 161 15.76 -9.06 5.96
N LYS A 162 16.47 -9.40 7.04
CA LYS A 162 15.92 -9.37 8.41
C LYS A 162 15.44 -7.97 8.81
N LEU A 163 16.23 -6.95 8.49
CA LEU A 163 15.86 -5.55 8.72
C LEU A 163 14.56 -5.21 8.00
N ARG A 164 14.44 -5.58 6.71
CA ARG A 164 13.23 -5.37 5.91
C ARG A 164 12.00 -6.01 6.55
N GLU A 165 12.11 -7.26 7.00
CA GLU A 165 11.03 -8.00 7.65
C GLU A 165 10.57 -7.31 8.94
N VAL A 166 11.51 -6.95 9.83
CA VAL A 166 11.22 -6.27 11.10
C VAL A 166 10.55 -4.91 10.86
N LEU A 167 11.08 -4.12 9.93
CA LEU A 167 10.52 -2.80 9.59
C LEU A 167 9.14 -2.92 8.96
N GLN A 168 8.94 -3.86 8.02
CA GLN A 168 7.63 -4.12 7.41
C GLN A 168 6.59 -4.45 8.48
N GLN A 169 6.90 -5.38 9.37
CA GLN A 169 6.00 -5.80 10.43
C GLN A 169 5.69 -4.65 11.40
N ARG A 170 6.70 -3.83 11.73
CA ARG A 170 6.49 -2.65 12.56
C ARG A 170 5.57 -1.63 11.91
N VAL A 171 5.72 -1.37 10.61
CA VAL A 171 4.86 -0.45 9.85
C VAL A 171 3.42 -0.97 9.79
N ILE A 172 3.21 -2.26 9.50
CA ILE A 172 1.87 -2.86 9.48
C ILE A 172 1.18 -2.69 10.83
N ARG A 173 1.88 -3.04 11.92
CA ARG A 173 1.36 -2.89 13.29
C ARG A 173 1.00 -1.43 13.60
N PHE A 174 1.88 -0.49 13.26
CA PHE A 174 1.62 0.93 13.45
C PHE A 174 0.37 1.39 12.69
N LEU A 175 0.21 1.01 11.42
CA LEU A 175 -0.97 1.39 10.64
C LEU A 175 -2.26 0.76 11.20
N LEU A 176 -2.21 -0.47 11.70
CA LEU A 176 -3.33 -1.09 12.41
C LEU A 176 -3.70 -0.31 13.69
N GLU A 177 -2.71 0.10 14.49
CA GLU A 177 -2.91 0.93 15.68
C GLU A 177 -3.57 2.28 15.29
N GLN A 178 -3.06 2.95 14.25
CA GLN A 178 -3.64 4.21 13.76
C GLN A 178 -5.10 4.03 13.31
N SER A 179 -5.38 2.90 12.66
CA SER A 179 -6.72 2.60 12.17
C SER A 179 -7.77 2.40 13.27
N ARG A 180 -7.32 2.03 14.48
CA ARG A 180 -8.17 1.91 15.67
C ARG A 180 -8.25 3.22 16.45
N LYS A 181 -7.15 3.97 16.50
CA LYS A 181 -7.03 5.22 17.26
C LYS A 181 -7.82 6.36 16.61
N ASP A 182 -7.76 6.47 15.28
CA ASP A 182 -8.41 7.53 14.51
C ASP A 182 -8.89 6.96 13.15
N PRO A 183 -10.10 6.35 13.13
CA PRO A 183 -10.65 5.74 11.93
C PRO A 183 -10.85 6.72 10.77
N GLU A 184 -11.21 7.98 11.05
CA GLU A 184 -11.45 8.99 10.01
C GLU A 184 -10.14 9.40 9.32
N LYS A 185 -9.09 9.66 10.09
CA LYS A 185 -7.75 9.96 9.55
C LYS A 185 -7.20 8.77 8.77
N TYR A 186 -7.45 7.55 9.25
CA TYR A 186 -7.06 6.33 8.55
C TYR A 186 -7.84 6.11 7.25
N SER A 187 -9.14 6.42 7.21
CA SER A 187 -9.94 6.37 5.97
C SER A 187 -9.33 7.26 4.89
N LYS A 188 -9.02 8.51 5.24
CA LYS A 188 -8.33 9.43 4.33
C LYS A 188 -6.96 8.92 3.90
N PHE A 189 -6.23 8.25 4.80
CA PHE A 189 -4.95 7.63 4.44
C PHE A 189 -5.16 6.49 3.44
N PHE A 190 -6.18 5.65 3.65
CA PHE A 190 -6.46 4.52 2.80
C PHE A 190 -6.98 4.94 1.42
N GLU A 191 -7.69 6.06 1.32
CA GLU A 191 -8.05 6.69 0.04
C GLU A 191 -6.79 7.06 -0.78
N ASP A 192 -5.80 7.67 -0.14
CA ASP A 192 -4.58 8.13 -0.81
C ASP A 192 -3.59 6.97 -1.09
N TYR A 193 -3.43 6.04 -0.16
CA TYR A 193 -2.38 5.02 -0.17
C TYR A 193 -2.87 3.58 -0.32
N GLY A 194 -4.19 3.35 -0.40
CA GLY A 194 -4.77 2.00 -0.44
C GLY A 194 -4.32 1.15 -1.64
N LEU A 195 -3.89 1.76 -2.75
CA LEU A 195 -3.27 1.02 -3.86
C LEU A 195 -1.99 0.30 -3.42
N PHE A 196 -1.14 0.97 -2.67
CA PHE A 196 0.12 0.39 -2.16
C PHE A 196 -0.16 -0.78 -1.23
N ILE A 197 -1.15 -0.66 -0.36
CA ILE A 197 -1.57 -1.77 0.53
C ILE A 197 -2.02 -2.99 -0.29
N ARG A 198 -2.84 -2.77 -1.33
CA ARG A 198 -3.30 -3.83 -2.24
C ARG A 198 -2.15 -4.47 -3.02
N GLU A 199 -1.19 -3.67 -3.46
CA GLU A 199 0.05 -4.16 -4.09
C GLU A 199 0.83 -5.07 -3.13
N GLY A 200 0.89 -4.70 -1.83
CA GLY A 200 1.53 -5.51 -0.81
C GLY A 200 0.96 -6.92 -0.72
N ILE A 201 -0.36 -7.08 -0.78
CA ILE A 201 -1.02 -8.40 -0.75
C ILE A 201 -0.68 -9.24 -1.97
N VAL A 202 -0.61 -8.62 -3.16
CA VAL A 202 -0.33 -9.32 -4.41
C VAL A 202 1.14 -9.70 -4.55
N THR A 203 2.05 -8.88 -4.04
CA THR A 203 3.50 -9.03 -4.26
C THR A 203 4.22 -9.81 -3.17
N THR A 204 3.68 -9.82 -1.95
CA THR A 204 4.18 -10.64 -0.83
C THR A 204 3.95 -12.11 -1.15
N GLN A 205 4.84 -13.00 -0.74
CA GLN A 205 4.70 -14.45 -0.99
C GLN A 205 4.18 -15.17 0.25
N GLU A 206 4.66 -14.75 1.41
CA GLU A 206 4.40 -15.27 2.74
C GLU A 206 2.93 -15.05 3.14
N GLN A 207 2.22 -16.15 3.41
CA GLN A 207 0.78 -16.11 3.67
C GLN A 207 0.43 -15.30 4.93
N ASP A 208 1.13 -15.54 6.04
CA ASP A 208 0.89 -14.82 7.30
C ASP A 208 1.03 -13.29 7.13
N VAL A 209 2.02 -12.87 6.35
CA VAL A 209 2.26 -11.45 6.07
C VAL A 209 1.16 -10.88 5.16
N LYS A 210 0.67 -11.65 4.19
CA LYS A 210 -0.50 -11.23 3.38
C LYS A 210 -1.73 -11.02 4.27
N GLU A 211 -1.98 -11.91 5.22
CA GLU A 211 -3.10 -11.80 6.15
C GLU A 211 -2.96 -10.57 7.06
N ASP A 212 -1.75 -10.26 7.53
CA ASP A 212 -1.47 -9.05 8.28
C ASP A 212 -1.70 -7.77 7.47
N ILE A 213 -1.28 -7.75 6.20
CA ILE A 213 -1.57 -6.64 5.29
C ILE A 213 -3.07 -6.57 4.98
N ALA A 214 -3.77 -7.69 4.84
CA ALA A 214 -5.20 -7.73 4.56
C ALA A 214 -6.04 -7.05 5.66
N LYS A 215 -5.59 -7.11 6.92
CA LYS A 215 -6.22 -6.40 8.06
C LYS A 215 -6.22 -4.87 7.89
N LEU A 216 -5.31 -4.33 7.08
CA LEU A 216 -5.23 -2.90 6.76
C LEU A 216 -6.27 -2.46 5.73
N LEU A 217 -6.88 -3.40 4.99
CA LEU A 217 -7.83 -3.06 3.95
C LEU A 217 -9.12 -2.47 4.52
N ARG A 218 -9.71 -1.57 3.74
CA ARG A 218 -11.03 -0.99 4.00
C ARG A 218 -11.91 -1.17 2.78
N PHE A 219 -13.17 -1.47 3.04
CA PHE A 219 -14.17 -1.76 2.02
C PHE A 219 -15.49 -1.13 2.38
N GLU A 220 -16.28 -0.83 1.37
CA GLU A 220 -17.69 -0.57 1.62
C GLU A 220 -18.45 -1.88 1.83
N SER A 221 -19.46 -1.83 2.68
CA SER A 221 -20.37 -2.94 2.93
C SER A 221 -21.80 -2.55 2.59
N SER A 222 -22.58 -3.51 2.10
CA SER A 222 -24.01 -3.38 1.91
C SER A 222 -24.79 -3.17 3.21
N ALA A 223 -24.28 -3.65 4.35
CA ALA A 223 -24.91 -3.52 5.66
C ALA A 223 -24.68 -2.13 6.29
N LEU A 224 -23.77 -1.33 5.73
CA LEU A 224 -23.44 0.00 6.23
C LEU A 224 -23.96 1.11 5.29
N PRO A 225 -24.19 2.32 5.80
CA PRO A 225 -24.44 3.51 4.99
C PRO A 225 -23.43 3.70 3.86
N ALA A 226 -23.89 4.32 2.76
CA ALA A 226 -23.02 4.64 1.63
C ALA A 226 -21.86 5.56 2.08
N GLY A 227 -20.65 5.32 1.57
CA GLY A 227 -19.45 6.05 1.96
C GLY A 227 -18.80 5.56 3.26
N GLN A 228 -19.50 4.74 4.08
CA GLN A 228 -18.90 4.18 5.28
C GLN A 228 -18.08 2.93 4.93
N GLN A 229 -16.81 2.96 5.30
CA GLN A 229 -15.90 1.83 5.14
C GLN A 229 -15.84 0.96 6.40
N THR A 230 -15.53 -0.32 6.21
CA THR A 230 -15.35 -1.33 7.26
C THR A 230 -14.12 -2.19 6.98
N SER A 231 -13.59 -2.84 8.01
CA SER A 231 -12.50 -3.80 7.90
C SER A 231 -13.01 -5.25 7.71
N LEU A 232 -12.14 -6.17 7.30
CA LEU A 232 -12.49 -7.60 7.23
C LEU A 232 -12.85 -8.17 8.61
N THR A 233 -12.19 -7.70 9.66
CA THR A 233 -12.46 -8.14 11.04
C THR A 233 -13.84 -7.67 11.50
N GLU A 234 -14.22 -6.43 11.18
CA GLU A 234 -15.55 -5.92 11.46
C GLU A 234 -16.63 -6.65 10.64
N TYR A 235 -16.38 -6.92 9.36
CA TYR A 235 -17.27 -7.76 8.55
C TYR A 235 -17.45 -9.13 9.21
N ALA A 236 -16.35 -9.79 9.58
CA ALA A 236 -16.38 -11.10 10.23
C ALA A 236 -17.18 -11.08 11.54
N SER A 237 -17.11 -9.99 12.32
CA SER A 237 -17.89 -9.85 13.55
C SER A 237 -19.41 -9.75 13.34
N ARG A 238 -19.86 -9.39 12.12
CA ARG A 238 -21.27 -9.33 11.73
C ARG A 238 -21.75 -10.56 10.97
N MET A 239 -20.86 -11.52 10.71
CA MET A 239 -21.21 -12.75 10.02
C MET A 239 -22.19 -13.58 10.86
N LYS A 240 -23.21 -14.11 10.20
CA LYS A 240 -24.20 -14.99 10.84
C LYS A 240 -23.56 -16.31 11.23
N ALA A 241 -24.02 -16.90 12.33
CA ALA A 241 -23.61 -18.24 12.76
C ALA A 241 -23.77 -19.26 11.62
N GLY A 242 -22.73 -20.06 11.38
CA GLY A 242 -22.71 -21.06 10.32
C GLY A 242 -22.25 -20.55 8.94
N THR A 243 -22.06 -19.24 8.75
CA THR A 243 -21.46 -18.71 7.51
C THR A 243 -19.93 -18.80 7.57
N ARG A 244 -19.32 -19.38 6.53
CA ARG A 244 -17.86 -19.55 6.42
C ARG A 244 -17.21 -18.69 5.34
N ASN A 245 -18.02 -18.09 4.46
CA ASN A 245 -17.54 -17.40 3.26
C ASN A 245 -17.83 -15.90 3.35
N ILE A 246 -16.85 -15.08 2.94
CA ILE A 246 -17.01 -13.63 2.77
C ILE A 246 -17.42 -13.37 1.33
N TYR A 247 -18.55 -12.68 1.13
CA TYR A 247 -19.03 -12.37 -0.21
C TYR A 247 -18.62 -10.96 -0.64
N TYR A 248 -18.07 -10.84 -1.85
CA TYR A 248 -17.72 -9.55 -2.43
C TYR A 248 -18.17 -9.41 -3.88
N LEU A 249 -18.44 -8.17 -4.28
CA LEU A 249 -18.78 -7.81 -5.65
C LEU A 249 -17.80 -6.74 -6.16
N CYS A 250 -17.21 -7.00 -7.32
CA CYS A 250 -16.36 -6.04 -8.01
C CYS A 250 -17.19 -5.20 -8.97
N ALA A 251 -17.38 -3.93 -8.67
CA ALA A 251 -18.13 -2.99 -9.51
C ALA A 251 -17.41 -1.65 -9.63
N PRO A 252 -17.67 -0.84 -10.68
CA PRO A 252 -17.04 0.48 -10.81
C PRO A 252 -17.46 1.47 -9.72
N ASN A 253 -18.59 1.27 -9.06
CA ASN A 253 -19.06 2.05 -7.91
C ASN A 253 -20.12 1.26 -7.14
N ARG A 254 -20.45 1.72 -5.92
CA ARG A 254 -21.45 1.11 -5.05
C ARG A 254 -22.83 1.00 -5.69
N HIS A 255 -23.27 2.06 -6.38
CA HIS A 255 -24.59 2.09 -7.03
C HIS A 255 -24.74 0.93 -8.03
N LEU A 256 -23.75 0.72 -8.91
CA LEU A 256 -23.75 -0.40 -9.86
C LEU A 256 -23.64 -1.76 -9.16
N ALA A 257 -22.94 -1.84 -8.02
CA ALA A 257 -22.91 -3.06 -7.21
C ALA A 257 -24.31 -3.40 -6.68
N GLN A 258 -25.02 -2.42 -6.14
CA GLN A 258 -26.35 -2.60 -5.54
C GLN A 258 -27.46 -2.89 -6.57
N HIS A 259 -27.30 -2.45 -7.82
CA HIS A 259 -28.19 -2.78 -8.93
C HIS A 259 -27.76 -4.02 -9.71
N SER A 260 -26.76 -4.76 -9.22
CA SER A 260 -26.32 -6.00 -9.87
C SER A 260 -27.30 -7.14 -9.58
N PRO A 261 -27.64 -7.97 -10.58
CA PRO A 261 -28.49 -9.15 -10.36
C PRO A 261 -27.90 -10.10 -9.30
N TYR A 262 -26.57 -10.19 -9.23
CA TYR A 262 -25.86 -10.99 -8.22
C TYR A 262 -26.05 -10.47 -6.79
N TYR A 263 -26.22 -9.16 -6.63
CA TYR A 263 -26.47 -8.56 -5.33
C TYR A 263 -27.90 -8.81 -4.85
N GLU A 264 -28.88 -8.83 -5.75
CA GLU A 264 -30.29 -9.07 -5.39
C GLU A 264 -30.50 -10.44 -4.74
N ALA A 265 -29.90 -11.50 -5.30
CA ALA A 265 -30.00 -12.84 -4.70
C ALA A 265 -29.30 -12.95 -3.34
N MET A 266 -28.21 -12.22 -3.12
CA MET A 266 -27.56 -12.17 -1.81
C MET A 266 -28.39 -11.39 -0.80
N LYS A 267 -29.04 -10.30 -1.23
CA LYS A 267 -29.95 -9.51 -0.41
C LYS A 267 -31.17 -10.34 0.03
N GLN A 268 -31.72 -11.18 -0.85
CA GLN A 268 -32.82 -12.10 -0.49
C GLN A 268 -32.42 -13.13 0.57
N LYS A 269 -31.17 -13.57 0.57
CA LYS A 269 -30.60 -14.47 1.59
C LYS A 269 -30.09 -13.74 2.84
N ASP A 270 -30.29 -12.42 2.90
CA ASP A 270 -29.86 -11.54 3.98
C ASP A 270 -28.36 -11.72 4.30
N MET A 271 -27.53 -11.72 3.25
CA MET A 271 -26.07 -11.85 3.32
C MET A 271 -25.39 -10.50 3.04
N GLU A 272 -24.38 -10.18 3.86
CA GLU A 272 -23.58 -8.97 3.68
C GLU A 272 -22.65 -9.11 2.47
N VAL A 273 -22.66 -8.14 1.55
CA VAL A 273 -21.77 -8.13 0.37
C VAL A 273 -20.84 -6.93 0.45
N SER A 274 -19.54 -7.18 0.39
CA SER A 274 -18.53 -6.13 0.33
C SER A 274 -18.36 -5.62 -1.11
N ALA A 275 -18.32 -4.30 -1.30
CA ALA A 275 -18.11 -3.69 -2.60
C ALA A 275 -16.63 -3.32 -2.79
N ARG A 276 -16.03 -3.77 -3.89
CA ARG A 276 -14.68 -3.36 -4.32
C ARG A 276 -14.78 -2.41 -5.50
N GLU A 277 -14.39 -1.16 -5.29
CA GLU A 277 -14.27 -0.18 -6.37
C GLU A 277 -13.02 -0.43 -7.22
N ARG A 278 -13.19 -0.48 -8.55
CA ARG A 278 -12.06 -0.41 -9.50
C ARG A 278 -11.94 1.01 -10.05
N PRO A 279 -10.73 1.62 -10.09
CA PRO A 279 -10.52 2.77 -10.95
C PRO A 279 -10.76 2.35 -12.42
N ARG A 280 -11.50 3.16 -13.18
CA ARG A 280 -11.87 2.85 -14.56
C ARG A 280 -10.60 2.62 -15.42
N PRO A 281 -10.47 1.50 -16.16
CA PRO A 281 -9.54 1.48 -17.28
C PRO A 281 -10.06 2.46 -18.36
N ARG A 282 -9.17 3.28 -18.93
CA ARG A 282 -9.54 4.20 -20.02
C ARG A 282 -10.17 3.43 -21.18
N PRO A 283 -11.14 4.02 -21.90
CA PRO A 283 -11.54 3.49 -23.19
C PRO A 283 -10.32 3.50 -24.11
N ARG A 284 -10.02 2.34 -24.73
CA ARG A 284 -9.07 2.29 -25.85
C ARG A 284 -9.54 3.30 -26.91
N PRO A 285 -8.64 4.08 -27.55
CA PRO A 285 -9.05 4.96 -28.63
C PRO A 285 -9.75 4.14 -29.70
N ARG A 286 -10.97 4.57 -30.05
CA ARG A 286 -11.73 4.00 -31.16
C ARG A 286 -10.95 4.25 -32.44
N LEU A 287 -10.36 3.19 -33.00
CA LEU A 287 -10.19 3.10 -34.43
C LEU A 287 -11.50 2.55 -35.00
N HIS A 288 -12.23 3.40 -35.70
CA HIS A 288 -13.24 3.03 -36.71
C HIS A 288 -12.89 3.87 -37.95
N PRO A 289 -13.34 3.52 -39.17
CA PRO A 289 -14.12 2.34 -39.58
C PRO A 289 -13.47 1.64 -40.78
N LEU A 290 -13.88 0.40 -41.10
CA LEU A 290 -14.15 -0.03 -42.46
C LEU A 290 -14.83 -1.40 -42.44
N LEU A 291 -15.88 -1.50 -43.27
CA LEU A 291 -16.70 -2.66 -43.63
C LEU A 291 -17.97 -2.91 -42.77
N HIS A 292 -19.05 -2.24 -43.20
CA HIS A 292 -20.35 -2.89 -43.40
C HIS A 292 -20.43 -3.33 -44.89
N PRO A 293 -21.25 -4.33 -45.31
CA PRO A 293 -22.63 -4.51 -44.86
C PRO A 293 -23.11 -5.96 -44.59
N LEU A 294 -24.03 -6.06 -43.62
CA LEU A 294 -25.18 -6.97 -43.55
C LEU A 294 -24.97 -8.45 -43.96
N GLN A 295 -24.75 -9.32 -42.96
CA GLN A 295 -25.33 -10.66 -42.94
C GLN A 295 -25.79 -11.04 -41.53
N GLY A 296 -27.11 -11.26 -41.39
CA GLY A 296 -27.72 -12.31 -40.57
C GLY A 296 -27.49 -12.37 -39.06
N LEU A 297 -28.51 -11.95 -38.29
CA LEU A 297 -29.13 -12.69 -37.18
C LEU A 297 -28.29 -13.80 -36.46
N THR A 298 -27.63 -13.45 -35.33
CA THR A 298 -27.23 -14.30 -34.16
C THR A 298 -26.27 -15.50 -34.35
N PRO A 299 -25.59 -16.07 -33.30
CA PRO A 299 -25.29 -15.60 -31.93
C PRO A 299 -23.78 -15.70 -31.56
N VAL A 300 -23.29 -14.81 -30.69
CA VAL A 300 -22.03 -15.08 -29.93
C VAL A 300 -22.42 -15.87 -28.69
N CYS A 301 -22.25 -17.19 -28.77
CA CYS A 301 -22.66 -18.18 -27.76
C CYS A 301 -22.02 -17.94 -26.38
N CYS A 302 -22.87 -17.89 -25.34
CA CYS A 302 -22.49 -18.26 -23.99
C CYS A 302 -21.91 -19.69 -24.01
N ARG A 303 -20.77 -19.93 -23.34
CA ARG A 303 -20.14 -21.27 -23.30
C ARG A 303 -21.02 -22.33 -22.62
N CYS A 304 -21.86 -21.93 -21.67
CA CYS A 304 -22.85 -22.78 -20.99
C CYS A 304 -24.02 -21.90 -20.52
N CYS A 305 -25.26 -22.36 -20.72
CA CYS A 305 -26.45 -21.77 -20.13
C CYS A 305 -26.92 -22.69 -18.99
N SER A 306 -26.93 -22.19 -17.76
CA SER A 306 -27.47 -22.90 -16.60
C SER A 306 -28.57 -22.05 -15.96
N ALA A 307 -29.65 -22.69 -15.56
CA ALA A 307 -30.65 -22.04 -14.72
C ALA A 307 -30.05 -21.84 -13.34
N THR A 308 -30.16 -20.62 -12.80
CA THR A 308 -29.74 -20.33 -11.44
C THR A 308 -30.86 -19.65 -10.69
N SER A 309 -31.07 -20.06 -9.44
CA SER A 309 -31.98 -19.37 -8.53
C SER A 309 -31.40 -18.04 -8.01
N SER A 310 -30.19 -17.68 -8.45
CA SER A 310 -29.48 -16.45 -8.05
C SER A 310 -29.94 -15.20 -8.83
N LEU A 311 -30.96 -15.29 -9.67
CA LEU A 311 -31.50 -14.17 -10.43
C LEU A 311 -32.95 -13.93 -10.04
N THR A 312 -33.27 -12.67 -9.76
CA THR A 312 -34.55 -12.31 -9.14
C THR A 312 -35.34 -11.33 -10.00
N SER A 313 -34.82 -10.14 -10.28
CA SER A 313 -35.49 -9.17 -11.18
C SER A 313 -35.03 -9.30 -12.63
N SER A 314 -33.83 -9.85 -12.85
CA SER A 314 -33.19 -9.91 -14.15
C SER A 314 -33.43 -11.25 -14.83
N PRO A 315 -33.86 -11.26 -16.11
CA PRO A 315 -34.18 -12.51 -16.82
C PRO A 315 -32.94 -13.35 -17.13
N CYS A 316 -31.74 -12.75 -17.20
CA CYS A 316 -30.46 -13.45 -17.37
C CYS A 316 -29.27 -12.59 -16.90
N CYS A 317 -28.12 -13.21 -16.67
CA CYS A 317 -26.83 -12.53 -16.44
C CYS A 317 -25.68 -13.36 -17.02
N THR A 318 -24.55 -12.71 -17.34
CA THR A 318 -23.31 -13.38 -17.77
C THR A 318 -22.33 -13.48 -16.61
N ALA A 319 -21.91 -14.71 -16.28
CA ALA A 319 -20.92 -15.02 -15.26
C ALA A 319 -19.62 -15.52 -15.92
N GLY A 320 -18.46 -15.13 -15.39
CA GLY A 320 -17.17 -15.67 -15.82
C GLY A 320 -16.86 -16.98 -15.10
N VAL A 321 -16.38 -18.00 -15.82
CA VAL A 321 -15.87 -19.25 -15.25
C VAL A 321 -14.33 -19.18 -15.29
N ARG A 322 -13.65 -19.53 -14.19
CA ARG A 322 -12.22 -19.85 -14.22
C ARG A 322 -12.08 -21.30 -14.69
N GLN A 323 -11.36 -21.54 -15.78
CA GLN A 323 -10.88 -22.89 -16.10
C GLN A 323 -9.62 -23.12 -15.25
N GLU A 324 -9.71 -23.99 -14.25
CA GLU A 324 -8.52 -24.68 -13.76
C GLU A 324 -8.16 -25.72 -14.82
N GLU A 325 -6.96 -25.61 -15.40
CA GLU A 325 -6.38 -26.68 -16.20
C GLU A 325 -5.87 -27.74 -15.22
N ASP A 326 -6.75 -28.67 -14.84
CA ASP A 326 -6.34 -29.93 -14.25
C ASP A 326 -5.80 -30.83 -15.37
N ASP A 327 -4.47 -30.91 -15.47
CA ASP A 327 -3.79 -32.08 -16.00
C ASP A 327 -4.23 -33.28 -15.15
N LEU A 328 -5.12 -34.13 -15.69
CA LEU A 328 -5.16 -35.59 -15.58
C LEU A 328 -6.46 -36.11 -16.20
N GLY A 329 -6.32 -37.03 -17.15
CA GLY A 329 -7.39 -37.47 -18.03
C GLY A 329 -8.52 -38.28 -17.37
N GLY A 330 -9.64 -38.33 -18.11
CA GLY A 330 -10.57 -39.45 -18.05
C GLY A 330 -11.85 -39.24 -17.24
N ASP A 331 -12.90 -38.91 -17.98
CA ASP A 331 -14.28 -39.39 -17.83
C ASP A 331 -15.31 -38.63 -16.95
N GLY A 332 -16.45 -38.32 -17.59
CA GLY A 332 -17.79 -38.47 -17.02
C GLY A 332 -18.31 -37.48 -15.94
N HIS A 333 -18.93 -36.39 -16.40
CA HIS A 333 -20.23 -35.85 -15.91
C HIS A 333 -20.46 -35.61 -14.39
N ARG A 334 -20.54 -34.32 -13.99
CA ARG A 334 -21.65 -33.68 -13.21
C ARG A 334 -21.32 -32.22 -12.89
N GLY A 335 -22.20 -31.29 -13.26
CA GLY A 335 -22.07 -29.86 -12.97
C GLY A 335 -22.32 -29.51 -11.50
N GLY A 336 -21.41 -28.74 -10.91
CA GLY A 336 -21.55 -28.08 -9.61
C GLY A 336 -21.71 -26.55 -9.75
N PRO A 337 -22.22 -25.84 -8.73
CA PRO A 337 -22.56 -24.43 -8.82
C PRO A 337 -21.35 -23.49 -8.77
N LEU A 338 -21.53 -22.32 -9.40
CA LEU A 338 -20.61 -21.20 -9.59
C LEU A 338 -19.95 -20.71 -8.29
N GLN A 339 -18.62 -20.66 -8.27
CA GLN A 339 -17.85 -20.04 -7.19
C GLN A 339 -17.88 -18.51 -7.31
N GLY A 340 -18.37 -17.84 -6.27
CA GLY A 340 -17.86 -16.52 -5.90
C GLY A 340 -16.38 -16.66 -5.56
N GLY A 341 -15.57 -15.65 -5.86
CA GLY A 341 -14.16 -15.73 -5.50
C GLY A 341 -14.02 -15.91 -3.99
N GLU A 342 -13.42 -17.02 -3.58
CA GLU A 342 -12.96 -17.24 -2.21
C GLU A 342 -11.59 -16.57 -2.06
N VAL A 343 -11.35 -15.95 -0.90
CA VAL A 343 -10.04 -15.43 -0.49
C VAL A 343 -9.61 -16.22 0.74
#